data_AF-A0A914FPT2-F1
#
_entry.id   AF-A0A914FPT2-F1
#
_cell.length_a   1.000
_cell.length_b   1.000
_cell.length_c   1.000
_cell.angle_alpha   90.00
_cell.angle_beta   90.00
_cell.angle_gamma   90.00
#
_symmetry.space_group_name_H-M   'P 1'
#
loop_
_entity.id
_entity.type
_entity.pdbx_description
1 polymer ?
#
loop_
_entity_poly.entity_id
_entity_poly.type
_entity_poly.pdbx_seq_one_letter_code
_entity_poly.pdbx_strand_id
1 'polypeptide(L)' 'MCKPLLTKIRNTLNAALYNSAFNANQIDKILLFGGGSRMPMVKQLLQETFPKSQHCAEEYPDEVVAIGAAYYACNIFSE' A
#
# COMPACT_ATOMS: atom_id res chain seq x y z
N MET A 1 -10.76 -16.18 11.93
CA MET A 1 -10.37 -16.88 10.68
C MET A 1 -9.30 -16.13 9.90
N CYS A 2 -9.36 -14.81 9.72
CA CYS A 2 -8.39 -14.07 8.89
C CYS A 2 -7.04 -13.70 9.55
N LYS A 3 -6.81 -14.06 10.82
CA LYS A 3 -5.57 -13.73 11.55
C LYS A 3 -4.28 -14.19 10.84
N PRO A 4 -4.19 -15.41 10.27
CA PRO A 4 -2.98 -15.84 9.56
C PRO A 4 -2.64 -14.98 8.34
N LEU A 5 -3.66 -14.47 7.64
CA LEU A 5 -3.49 -13.60 6.48
C LEU A 5 -2.96 -12.22 6.90
N LEU A 6 -3.45 -11.65 8.01
CA LEU A 6 -2.91 -10.40 8.55
C LEU A 6 -1.45 -10.54 8.98
N THR A 7 -1.10 -11.66 9.63
CA THR A 7 0.30 -11.94 10.01
C THR A 7 1.19 -11.99 8.77
N LYS A 8 0.73 -12.62 7.68
CA LYS A 8 1.46 -12.64 6.41
C LYS A 8 1.69 -11.23 5.86
N ILE A 9 0.67 -10.37 5.88
CA ILE A 9 0.79 -8.96 5.46
C ILE A 9 1.84 -8.24 6.31
N ARG A 10 1.79 -8.37 7.64
CA ARG A 10 2.77 -7.76 8.55
C ARG A 10 4.20 -8.19 8.25
N ASN A 11 4.42 -9.48 7.98
CA ASN A 11 5.74 -10.00 7.65
C ASN A 11 6.25 -9.43 6.31
N THR A 12 5.38 -9.30 5.31
CA THR A 12 5.74 -8.67 4.02
C THR A 12 6.12 -7.20 4.20
N LEU A 13 5.40 -6.45 5.02
CA LEU A 13 5.73 -5.05 5.32
C LEU A 13 7.09 -4.91 6.00
N ASN A 14 7.39 -5.77 6.99
CA ASN A 14 8.68 -5.77 7.67
C ASN A 14 9.84 -6.12 6.72
N ALA A 15 9.63 -7.09 5.82
CA ALA A 15 10.62 -7.44 4.81
C ALA A 15 10.87 -6.29 3.82
N ALA A 16 9.81 -5.58 3.40
CA ALA A 16 9.94 -4.41 2.53
C ALA A 16 10.73 -3.28 3.21
N LEU A 17 10.42 -2.98 4.48
CA LEU A 17 11.18 -2.00 5.27
C LEU A 17 12.65 -2.37 5.37
N TYR A 18 12.94 -3.63 5.71
CA TYR A 18 14.31 -4.14 5.78
C TYR A 18 15.07 -3.97 4.47
N ASN A 19 14.46 -4.34 3.33
CA ASN A 19 15.09 -4.24 2.02
C ASN A 19 15.29 -2.79 1.54
N SER A 20 14.40 -1.89 1.98
CA SER A 20 14.44 -0.48 1.59
C SER A 20 15.38 0.38 2.45
N ALA A 21 15.89 -0.18 3.56
CA ALA A 21 16.66 0.53 4.59
C ALA A 21 15.94 1.74 5.21
N PHE A 22 14.61 1.81 5.09
CA PHE A 22 13.77 2.82 5.76
C PHE A 22 13.18 2.28 7.05
N ASN A 23 13.04 3.17 8.04
CA ASN A 23 12.26 2.92 9.23
C ASN A 23 10.79 3.26 8.99
N ALA A 24 9.88 2.58 9.69
CA ALA A 24 8.44 2.82 9.57
C ALA A 24 8.04 4.29 9.83
N ASN A 25 8.79 5.00 10.69
CA ASN A 25 8.55 6.42 10.99
C ASN A 25 8.96 7.39 9.87
N GLN A 26 9.69 6.91 8.86
CA GLN A 26 10.12 7.70 7.70
C GLN A 26 9.13 7.60 6.54
N ILE A 27 8.05 6.85 6.70
CA ILE A 27 7.00 6.71 5.69
C ILE A 27 5.97 7.82 5.88
N ASP A 28 5.95 8.78 4.96
CA ASP A 28 5.05 9.93 5.04
C ASP A 28 3.62 9.59 4.64
N LYS A 29 3.45 8.78 3.58
CA LYS A 29 2.16 8.48 2.97
C LYS A 29 2.04 7.00 2.62
N ILE A 30 0.86 6.45 2.85
CA ILE A 30 0.50 5.09 2.45
C ILE A 30 -0.67 5.18 1.48
N LEU A 31 -0.46 4.72 0.25
CA LEU A 31 -1.49 4.63 -0.77
C LEU A 31 -2.16 3.26 -0.72
N LEU A 32 -3.48 3.25 -0.58
CA LEU A 32 -4.28 2.03 -0.47
C LEU A 32 -5.09 1.81 -1.74
N PHE A 33 -4.79 0.71 -2.45
CA PHE A 33 -5.49 0.29 -3.66
C PHE A 33 -5.87 -1.21 -3.61
N GLY A 34 -6.87 -1.58 -4.41
CA GLY A 34 -7.47 -2.92 -4.48
C GLY A 34 -8.48 -3.22 -3.37
N GLY A 35 -9.50 -4.05 -3.68
CA GLY A 35 -10.63 -4.34 -2.81
C GLY A 35 -10.29 -4.82 -1.39
N GLY A 36 -9.18 -5.54 -1.18
CA GLY A 36 -8.73 -5.99 0.14
C GLY A 36 -8.35 -4.84 1.10
N SER A 37 -7.96 -3.68 0.57
CA SER A 37 -7.62 -2.49 1.36
C SER A 37 -8.85 -1.82 2.02
N ARG A 38 -10.06 -2.19 1.59
CA ARG A 38 -11.32 -1.72 2.19
C ARG A 38 -11.60 -2.35 3.55
N MET A 39 -10.91 -3.45 3.90
CA MET A 39 -11.09 -4.14 5.18
C MET A 39 -10.58 -3.27 6.35
N PRO A 40 -11.42 -2.97 7.37
CA PRO A 40 -11.02 -2.13 8.50
C PRO A 40 -9.80 -2.66 9.26
N MET A 41 -9.70 -3.99 9.41
CA MET A 41 -8.58 -4.65 10.07
C MET A 41 -7.24 -4.46 9.36
N VAL A 42 -7.23 -4.24 8.04
CA VAL A 42 -6.00 -3.91 7.29
C VAL A 42 -5.58 -2.47 7.59
N LYS A 43 -6.54 -1.53 7.64
CA LYS A 43 -6.26 -0.13 8.00
C LYS A 43 -5.72 -0.02 9.42
N GLN A 44 -6.28 -0.78 10.37
CA GLN A 44 -5.79 -0.85 11.74
C GLN A 44 -4.36 -1.41 11.80
N LEU A 45 -4.09 -2.51 11.11
CA LEU A 45 -2.74 -3.08 11.02
C LEU A 45 -1.71 -2.06 10.49
N LEU A 46 -2.08 -1.29 9.47
CA LEU A 46 -1.20 -0.26 8.91
C LEU A 46 -0.99 0.90 9.88
N GLN A 47 -2.03 1.31 10.61
CA GLN A 47 -1.92 2.37 11.61
C GLN A 47 -1.03 1.95 12.79
N GLU A 48 -1.08 0.68 13.20
CA GLU A 48 -0.17 0.10 14.19
C GLU A 48 1.28 0.04 13.67
N THR A 49 1.47 -0.27 12.38
CA THR A 49 2.80 -0.44 11.79
C THR A 49 3.45 0.90 11.45
N PHE A 50 2.66 1.89 11.03
CA PHE A 50 3.11 3.19 10.52
C PHE A 50 2.35 4.34 11.19
N PRO A 51 2.57 4.59 12.50
CA PRO A 51 1.75 5.49 13.30
C PRO A 51 1.80 6.96 12.87
N LYS A 52 2.86 7.36 12.15
CA LYS A 52 3.06 8.76 11.67
C LYS A 52 2.61 8.98 10.23
N SER A 53 2.24 7.92 9.51
CA SER A 53 1.95 8.01 8.08
C SER A 53 0.52 8.48 7.83
N GLN A 54 0.32 9.24 6.76
CA GLN A 54 -1.01 9.60 6.29
C GLN A 54 -1.55 8.48 5.38
N HIS A 55 -2.69 7.90 5.75
CA HIS A 55 -3.37 6.92 4.91
C HIS A 55 -4.18 7.64 3.84
N CYS A 56 -3.75 7.51 2.59
CA CYS A 56 -4.43 8.04 1.42
C CYS A 56 -5.21 6.89 0.76
N ALA A 57 -6.53 6.93 0.89
CA ALA A 57 -7.42 6.10 0.09
C ALA A 57 -7.84 6.91 -1.15
N GLU A 58 -7.57 6.38 -2.33
CA GLU A 58 -8.03 7.02 -3.58
C GLU A 58 -9.53 6.85 -3.78
N GLU A 59 -10.12 7.75 -4.57
CA GLU A 59 -11.54 7.74 -4.91
C GLU A 59 -11.93 6.48 -5.69
N TYR A 60 -11.02 5.99 -6.56
CA TYR A 60 -11.19 4.79 -7.39
C TYR A 60 -10.03 3.78 -7.19
N PRO A 61 -9.97 3.10 -6.04
CA PRO A 61 -8.83 2.25 -5.67
C PRO A 61 -8.71 0.98 -6.53
N ASP A 62 -9.76 0.61 -7.26
CA ASP A 62 -9.78 -0.57 -8.13
C ASP A 62 -9.36 -0.25 -9.58
N GLU A 63 -9.33 1.04 -9.95
CA GLU A 63 -9.05 1.51 -11.31
C GLU A 63 -7.67 2.16 -11.44
N VAL A 64 -7.10 2.66 -10.33
CA VAL A 64 -5.83 3.41 -10.29
C VAL A 64 -4.66 2.68 -10.94
N VAL A 65 -4.61 1.34 -10.82
CA VAL A 65 -3.55 0.52 -11.44
C VAL A 65 -3.66 0.53 -12.96
N ALA A 66 -4.88 0.39 -13.50
CA ALA A 66 -5.11 0.40 -14.95
C ALA A 66 -4.82 1.77 -15.55
N ILE A 67 -5.22 2.83 -14.86
CA ILE A 67 -4.94 4.22 -15.26
C ILE A 67 -3.42 4.46 -15.30
N GLY A 68 -2.70 4.09 -14.23
CA GLY A 68 -1.24 4.22 -14.17
C GLY A 68 -0.52 3.44 -15.27
N ALA A 69 -0.98 2.23 -15.59
CA ALA A 69 -0.44 1.44 -16.69
C ALA A 69 -0.68 2.09 -18.06
N ALA A 70 -1.85 2.68 -18.29
CA ALA A 70 -2.15 3.40 -19.54
C ALA A 70 -1.27 4.64 -19.71
N TYR A 71 -1.08 5.42 -18.64
CA TYR A 71 -0.13 6.56 -18.65
C TYR A 71 1.30 6.11 -18.96
N TYR A 72 1.76 5.04 -18.31
CA TYR A 72 3.09 4.50 -18.55
C TYR A 72 3.28 4.03 -20.00
N ALA A 73 2.30 3.31 -20.56
CA ALA A 73 2.33 2.90 -21.96
C ALA A 73 2.40 4.11 -22.89
N CYS A 74 1.53 5.11 -22.69
CA CYS A 74 1.55 6.34 -23.48
C CYS A 74 2.91 7.04 -23.44
N ASN A 75 3.54 7.11 -22.26
CA ASN A 75 4.85 7.74 -22.11
C ASN A 75 5.96 6.99 -22.86
N ILE A 76 5.96 5.66 -22.83
CA ILE A 76 6.96 4.86 -23.56
C ILE A 76 6.80 4.99 -25.08
N PHE A 77 5.57 5.08 -25.59
CA PHE A 77 5.31 5.23 -27.03
C PHE A 77 5.40 6.67 -27.55
N SER A 78 5.63 7.63 -26.66
CA SER A 78 5.83 9.04 -27.01
C SER A 78 7.31 9.43 -27.17
N GLU A 79 8.23 8.52 -26.84
CA GLU A 79 9.66 8.58 -27.18
C GLU A 79 9.95 7.79 -28.48
#